data_AF-A0A6A5HLZ3-F1
#
_entry.id   AF-A0A6A5HLZ3-F1
#
_cell.length_a   1.000
_cell.length_b   1.000
_cell.length_c   1.000
_cell.angle_alpha   90.00
_cell.angle_beta   90.00
_cell.angle_gamma   90.00
#
_symmetry.space_group_name_H-M   'P 1'
#
loop_
_entity.id
_entity.type
_entity.pdbx_description
1 polymer ?
#
loop_
_entity_poly.entity_id
_entity_poly.type
_entity_poly.pdbx_seq_one_letter_code
_entity_poly.pdbx_strand_id
1 'polypeptide(L)'
;MSEENDNVAPMNNDKDNLVSEVRQETAENKTGSQDGSRNEIVEKMLKEVLDKQKNLVDELRSVRSDLQLIRDDLKPIIVKAAALKETDDEDETDSESDNESATMPTTGKYFVLKHVFKNVSNMKENEYRLSEPEEHYGVEWRMLVYRTKEQLKFYLNCLKSMDTVNWRIETQRKHVLVSNRVENKVMESIGIFDKESRSWGWPFIAWDVLEKDFLVDDQLTAEIHVKIKKTTGIYKDNLRSFDETMEEFSDVVLVVNEDKFYVLKLYLAAHSPYFKALFLGNFNDSKKSEIKLTGIDADDFQNYLELLYGESAIDEFTVEGLLLVGDMYDTPMAIRKCEQFLLKESKKSLKKKLQMSMKYHLEALNKQCRKEIKSVADIKSVLPGDIRDLDPSIMAEFLEIALSIQ
;
A
#
# COMPACT_ATOMS: atom_id res chain seq x y z
N MET A 1 9.77 14.53 67.18
CA MET A 1 8.69 13.63 67.63
C MET A 1 8.30 12.81 66.41
N SER A 2 9.09 11.78 66.11
CA SER A 2 8.92 10.36 66.54
C SER A 2 7.89 9.66 65.65
N GLU A 3 8.09 8.49 65.04
CA GLU A 3 9.17 7.49 64.99
C GLU A 3 8.88 6.59 63.75
N GLU A 4 9.95 6.13 63.11
CA GLU A 4 10.21 4.79 62.52
C GLU A 4 9.10 3.72 62.33
N ASN A 5 9.05 3.14 61.12
CA ASN A 5 9.53 1.78 60.74
C ASN A 5 8.62 0.91 59.85
N ASP A 6 9.22 0.52 58.71
CA ASP A 6 9.18 -0.72 57.92
C ASP A 6 8.10 -1.80 58.18
N ASN A 7 7.48 -2.29 57.10
CA ASN A 7 7.71 -3.67 56.61
C ASN A 7 6.84 -4.07 55.38
N VAL A 8 7.54 -4.54 54.33
CA VAL A 8 7.37 -5.83 53.61
C VAL A 8 6.02 -6.19 52.95
N ALA A 9 6.07 -6.42 51.62
CA ALA A 9 5.06 -7.10 50.79
C ALA A 9 5.05 -8.63 51.02
N PRO A 10 3.98 -9.37 50.64
CA PRO A 10 4.05 -10.09 49.36
C PRO A 10 2.70 -10.31 48.62
N MET A 11 2.84 -10.96 47.45
CA MET A 11 1.92 -11.21 46.33
C MET A 11 0.67 -12.10 46.59
N ASN A 12 -0.25 -12.02 45.62
CA ASN A 12 -1.13 -13.05 45.03
C ASN A 12 -2.43 -13.47 45.75
N ASN A 13 -3.58 -13.21 45.10
CA ASN A 13 -4.47 -14.18 44.44
C ASN A 13 -5.93 -13.72 44.54
N ASP A 14 -6.56 -13.42 43.39
CA ASP A 14 -8.01 -13.55 43.23
C ASP A 14 -8.29 -14.02 41.79
N LYS A 15 -7.99 -15.30 41.56
CA LYS A 15 -8.74 -16.15 40.63
C LYS A 15 -9.86 -16.74 41.47
N ASP A 16 -11.11 -16.39 41.19
CA ASP A 16 -12.31 -17.23 41.34
C ASP A 16 -13.57 -16.36 41.28
N ASN A 17 -14.03 -16.00 40.07
CA ASN A 17 -15.42 -15.57 39.92
C ASN A 17 -15.96 -15.63 38.47
N LEU A 18 -15.73 -16.73 37.76
CA LEU A 18 -16.26 -16.91 36.38
C LEU A 18 -16.85 -18.31 36.11
N VAL A 19 -17.26 -19.06 37.13
CA VAL A 19 -17.79 -20.44 36.97
C VAL A 19 -19.28 -20.58 37.34
N SER A 20 -20.02 -19.49 37.59
CA SER A 20 -21.42 -19.60 38.05
C SER A 20 -22.54 -19.24 37.07
N GLU A 21 -22.26 -18.84 35.82
CA GLU A 21 -23.32 -18.36 34.90
C GLU A 21 -23.61 -19.22 33.65
N VAL A 22 -23.14 -20.48 33.58
CA VAL A 22 -23.52 -21.40 32.47
C VAL A 22 -24.49 -22.50 32.92
N ARG A 23 -25.30 -22.25 33.94
CA ARG A 23 -26.29 -23.24 34.42
C ARG A 23 -27.67 -22.65 34.64
N GLN A 24 -28.28 -22.10 33.60
CA GLN A 24 -29.74 -22.00 33.49
C GLN A 24 -30.18 -21.54 32.10
N GLU A 25 -30.14 -22.45 31.13
CA GLU A 25 -31.06 -22.44 29.98
C GLU A 25 -30.93 -23.76 29.22
N THR A 26 -31.70 -24.75 29.65
CA THR A 26 -32.05 -25.95 28.86
C THR A 26 -33.20 -26.66 29.56
N ALA A 27 -34.36 -26.00 29.54
CA ALA A 27 -35.62 -26.66 29.77
C ALA A 27 -36.57 -26.23 28.65
N GLU A 28 -36.83 -27.19 27.75
CA GLU A 28 -37.90 -27.27 26.75
C GLU A 28 -37.41 -27.44 25.30
N ASN A 29 -37.00 -28.67 24.98
CA ASN A 29 -37.58 -29.42 23.86
C ASN A 29 -37.07 -30.86 23.86
N LYS A 30 -37.96 -31.81 24.17
CA LYS A 30 -37.74 -33.24 23.94
C LYS A 30 -38.33 -33.61 22.58
N THR A 31 -37.49 -33.65 21.55
CA THR A 31 -37.68 -34.51 20.38
C THR A 31 -36.33 -35.08 19.95
N GLY A 32 -36.17 -36.40 20.07
CA GLY A 32 -35.14 -37.17 19.35
C GLY A 32 -33.79 -37.37 20.06
N SER A 33 -33.57 -38.58 20.57
CA SER A 33 -32.32 -39.12 21.15
C SER A 33 -31.16 -39.28 20.14
N GLN A 34 -31.00 -38.35 19.18
CA GLN A 34 -29.96 -38.41 18.14
C GLN A 34 -29.19 -37.09 17.93
N ASP A 35 -29.59 -36.02 18.63
CA ASP A 35 -29.10 -34.66 18.35
C ASP A 35 -27.91 -34.22 19.24
N GLY A 36 -27.89 -34.62 20.53
CA GLY A 36 -26.78 -34.29 21.44
C GLY A 36 -25.45 -34.94 21.05
N SER A 37 -25.48 -36.19 20.57
CA SER A 37 -24.28 -36.90 20.09
C SER A 37 -23.76 -36.33 18.76
N ARG A 38 -24.64 -35.80 17.90
CA ARG A 38 -24.24 -35.14 16.66
C ARG A 38 -23.55 -33.81 16.93
N ASN A 39 -24.07 -33.00 17.85
CA ASN A 39 -23.46 -31.72 18.21
C ASN A 39 -22.08 -31.89 18.87
N GLU A 40 -21.89 -32.87 19.76
CA GLU A 40 -20.57 -33.17 20.33
C GLU A 40 -19.55 -33.62 19.26
N ILE A 41 -19.99 -34.40 18.27
CA ILE A 41 -19.14 -34.81 17.15
C ILE A 41 -18.78 -33.60 16.28
N VAL A 42 -19.75 -32.73 15.97
CA VAL A 42 -19.53 -31.51 15.18
C VAL A 42 -18.59 -30.55 15.90
N GLU A 43 -18.74 -30.33 17.21
CA GLU A 43 -17.84 -29.49 18.00
C GLU A 43 -16.41 -30.05 18.03
N LYS A 44 -16.26 -31.37 18.19
CA LYS A 44 -14.95 -32.01 18.15
C LYS A 44 -14.29 -31.87 16.77
N MET A 45 -15.06 -32.04 15.69
CA MET A 45 -14.57 -31.83 14.32
C MET A 45 -14.19 -30.37 14.09
N LEU A 46 -14.99 -29.41 14.57
CA LEU A 46 -14.69 -27.98 14.48
C LEU A 46 -13.39 -27.63 15.22
N LYS A 47 -13.19 -28.19 16.41
CA LYS A 47 -11.98 -27.97 17.21
C LYS A 47 -10.74 -28.56 16.54
N GLU A 48 -10.84 -29.76 15.97
CA GLU A 48 -9.76 -30.35 15.17
C GLU A 48 -9.44 -29.53 13.91
N VAL A 49 -10.47 -28.99 13.23
CA VAL A 49 -10.28 -28.11 12.08
C VAL A 49 -9.60 -26.81 12.51
N LEU A 50 -10.01 -26.23 13.64
CA LEU A 50 -9.44 -25.00 14.18
C LEU A 50 -7.96 -25.18 14.58
N ASP A 51 -7.63 -26.30 15.22
CA ASP A 51 -6.25 -26.60 15.61
C ASP A 51 -5.36 -26.88 14.40
N LYS A 52 -5.88 -27.56 13.37
CA LYS A 52 -5.18 -27.72 12.08
C LYS A 52 -4.96 -26.38 11.38
N GLN A 53 -5.95 -25.48 11.42
CA GLN A 53 -5.81 -24.13 10.87
C GLN A 53 -4.77 -23.30 11.62
N LYS A 54 -4.73 -23.36 12.97
CA LYS A 54 -3.70 -22.68 13.76
C LYS A 54 -2.30 -23.17 13.44
N ASN A 55 -2.12 -24.49 13.34
CA ASN A 55 -0.85 -25.08 12.95
C ASN A 55 -0.41 -24.59 11.56
N LEU A 56 -1.33 -24.59 10.59
CA LEU A 56 -1.07 -24.09 9.25
C LEU A 56 -0.69 -22.58 9.25
N VAL A 57 -1.34 -21.78 10.09
CA VAL A 57 -1.02 -20.35 10.25
C VAL A 57 0.36 -20.15 10.87
N ASP A 58 0.75 -20.96 11.84
CA ASP A 58 2.07 -20.90 12.45
C ASP A 58 3.17 -21.35 11.46
N GLU A 59 2.92 -22.40 10.67
CA GLU A 59 3.79 -22.79 9.55
C GLU A 59 3.91 -21.68 8.51
N LEU A 60 2.80 -21.04 8.11
CA LEU A 60 2.81 -19.89 7.19
C LEU A 60 3.59 -18.70 7.76
N ARG A 61 3.50 -18.46 9.09
CA ARG A 61 4.28 -17.42 9.76
C ARG A 61 5.78 -17.75 9.73
N SER A 62 6.15 -19.02 9.95
CA SER A 62 7.52 -19.49 9.82
C SER A 62 8.05 -19.31 8.39
N VAL A 63 7.30 -19.78 7.39
CA VAL A 63 7.65 -19.62 5.97
C VAL A 63 7.77 -18.15 5.59
N ARG A 64 6.91 -17.28 6.12
CA ARG A 64 7.03 -15.83 5.93
C ARG A 64 8.33 -15.27 6.50
N SER A 65 8.72 -15.67 7.72
CA SER A 65 9.99 -15.26 8.31
C SER A 65 11.19 -15.74 7.49
N ASP A 66 11.14 -16.98 6.98
CA ASP A 66 12.19 -17.50 6.10
C ASP A 66 12.24 -16.76 4.76
N LEU A 67 11.09 -16.44 4.16
CA LEU A 67 11.02 -15.61 2.96
C LEU A 67 11.54 -14.18 3.18
N GLN A 68 11.35 -13.64 4.39
CA GLN A 68 11.89 -12.33 4.75
C GLN A 68 13.41 -12.38 4.85
N LEU A 69 13.98 -13.42 5.47
CA LEU A 69 15.42 -13.64 5.49
C LEU A 69 16.00 -13.83 4.09
N ILE A 70 15.33 -14.62 3.24
CA ILE A 70 15.72 -14.80 1.82
C ILE A 70 15.64 -13.47 1.06
N ARG A 71 14.61 -12.65 1.30
CA ARG A 71 14.49 -11.32 0.69
C ARG A 71 15.63 -10.41 1.13
N ASP A 72 15.98 -10.42 2.41
CA ASP A 72 17.07 -9.62 2.95
C ASP A 72 18.43 -10.09 2.41
N ASP A 73 18.59 -11.39 2.12
CA ASP A 73 19.77 -11.97 1.45
C ASP A 73 19.79 -11.70 -0.07
N LEU A 74 18.64 -11.57 -0.72
CA LEU A 74 18.51 -11.26 -2.16
C LEU A 74 18.61 -9.75 -2.45
N LYS A 75 18.27 -8.88 -1.48
CA LYS A 75 18.37 -7.41 -1.60
C LYS A 75 19.76 -6.95 -2.10
N PRO A 76 20.88 -7.44 -1.54
CA PRO A 76 22.23 -7.14 -2.04
C PRO A 76 22.50 -7.65 -3.45
N ILE A 77 21.90 -8.77 -3.84
CA ILE A 77 22.11 -9.41 -5.15
C ILE A 77 21.39 -8.64 -6.26
N ILE A 78 20.19 -8.11 -5.99
CA ILE A 78 19.46 -7.23 -6.92
C ILE A 78 20.21 -5.91 -7.14
N VAL A 79 20.79 -5.33 -6.08
CA VAL A 79 21.67 -4.15 -6.19
C VAL A 79 22.87 -4.45 -7.10
N LYS A 80 23.44 -5.66 -6.98
CA LYS A 80 24.56 -6.10 -7.83
C LYS A 80 24.16 -6.32 -9.30
N ALA A 81 22.96 -6.85 -9.56
CA ALA A 81 22.43 -7.05 -10.91
C ALA A 81 22.06 -5.73 -11.60
N ALA A 82 21.57 -4.74 -10.84
CA ALA A 82 21.33 -3.38 -11.33
C ALA A 82 22.64 -2.67 -11.72
N ALA A 83 23.72 -2.89 -10.95
CA ALA A 83 25.04 -2.31 -11.24
C ALA A 83 25.76 -2.95 -12.45
N LEU A 84 25.36 -4.14 -12.88
CA LEU A 84 25.97 -4.86 -14.02
C LEU A 84 25.31 -4.56 -15.37
N LYS A 85 24.16 -3.88 -15.40
CA LYS A 85 23.44 -3.54 -16.64
C LYS A 85 23.76 -2.15 -17.20
N GLU A 86 24.59 -1.36 -16.52
CA GLU A 86 24.92 0.02 -16.93
C GLU A 86 26.35 0.18 -17.49
N THR A 87 27.00 -0.91 -17.92
CA THR A 87 28.21 -0.84 -18.76
C THR A 87 27.92 -1.51 -20.08
N ASP A 88 27.32 -0.75 -21.00
CA ASP A 88 27.47 -0.85 -22.47
C ASP A 88 26.51 0.20 -23.08
N ASP A 89 26.99 1.44 -23.22
CA ASP A 89 26.43 2.43 -24.15
C ASP A 89 27.24 2.34 -25.45
N GLU A 90 26.57 2.09 -26.58
CA GLU A 90 26.70 2.85 -27.84
C GLU A 90 25.71 2.30 -28.89
N ASP A 91 24.92 3.23 -29.46
CA ASP A 91 24.15 3.21 -30.72
C ASP A 91 23.62 1.87 -31.28
N GLU A 92 22.29 1.73 -31.37
CA GLU A 92 21.61 1.66 -32.67
C GLU A 92 20.08 1.73 -32.51
N THR A 93 19.48 2.44 -33.45
CA THR A 93 18.05 2.43 -33.74
C THR A 93 17.60 1.02 -34.12
N ASP A 94 16.62 0.44 -33.42
CA ASP A 94 15.50 -0.18 -34.14
C ASP A 94 14.27 -0.40 -33.26
N SER A 95 13.13 -0.23 -33.91
CA SER A 95 11.81 -0.61 -33.42
C SER A 95 11.69 -2.12 -33.39
N GLU A 96 11.44 -2.71 -32.23
CA GLU A 96 10.86 -4.06 -32.20
C GLU A 96 9.94 -4.25 -30.98
N SER A 97 8.76 -4.74 -31.32
CA SER A 97 7.64 -5.04 -30.45
C SER A 97 7.87 -6.37 -29.76
N ASP A 98 8.21 -6.35 -28.48
CA ASP A 98 8.20 -7.56 -27.66
C ASP A 98 6.97 -7.59 -26.75
N ASN A 99 6.08 -8.48 -27.16
CA ASN A 99 4.90 -8.92 -26.45
C ASN A 99 5.35 -9.88 -25.34
N GLU A 100 5.86 -9.34 -24.23
CA GLU A 100 5.95 -10.05 -22.97
C GLU A 100 5.00 -9.39 -21.97
N SER A 101 4.09 -10.20 -21.42
CA SER A 101 3.30 -9.88 -20.23
C SER A 101 4.22 -9.75 -19.02
N ALA A 102 5.04 -8.70 -18.99
CA ALA A 102 5.78 -8.30 -17.81
C ALA A 102 4.77 -7.73 -16.81
N THR A 103 4.48 -8.49 -15.75
CA THR A 103 3.75 -8.00 -14.59
C THR A 103 4.37 -6.68 -14.12
N MET A 104 3.57 -5.60 -14.06
CA MET A 104 4.10 -4.30 -13.63
C MET A 104 4.73 -4.40 -12.23
N PRO A 105 5.95 -3.87 -12.01
CA PRO A 105 6.59 -4.00 -10.70
C PRO A 105 5.78 -3.23 -9.65
N THR A 106 5.41 -3.92 -8.57
CA THR A 106 4.56 -3.40 -7.48
C THR A 106 5.35 -2.60 -6.43
N THR A 107 6.66 -2.44 -6.62
CA THR A 107 7.54 -1.64 -5.76
C THR A 107 7.47 -0.14 -6.09
N GLY A 108 7.72 0.70 -5.09
CA GLY A 108 7.67 2.16 -5.21
C GLY A 108 6.24 2.72 -5.13
N LYS A 109 5.98 3.81 -5.87
CA LYS A 109 4.66 4.45 -5.94
C LYS A 109 3.70 3.68 -6.86
N TYR A 110 3.22 2.53 -6.40
CA TYR A 110 2.28 1.67 -7.13
C TYR A 110 0.96 1.49 -6.38
N PHE A 111 -0.15 1.52 -7.13
CA PHE A 111 -1.49 1.24 -6.62
C PHE A 111 -2.42 0.72 -7.72
N VAL A 112 -3.56 0.15 -7.31
CA VAL A 112 -4.59 -0.36 -8.22
C VAL A 112 -5.93 0.26 -7.83
N LEU A 113 -6.57 0.94 -8.78
CA LEU A 113 -7.96 1.35 -8.68
C LEU A 113 -8.84 0.20 -9.17
N LYS A 114 -9.89 -0.14 -8.42
CA LYS A 114 -10.85 -1.16 -8.82
C LYS A 114 -12.27 -0.65 -8.66
N HIS A 115 -13.10 -0.90 -9.66
CA HIS A 115 -14.49 -0.47 -9.61
C HIS A 115 -15.40 -1.41 -10.40
N VAL A 116 -16.64 -1.54 -9.89
CA VAL A 116 -17.71 -2.27 -10.57
C VAL A 116 -18.77 -1.25 -11.00
N PHE A 117 -18.76 -0.90 -12.29
CA PHE A 117 -19.78 -0.03 -12.87
C PHE A 117 -21.08 -0.82 -13.01
N LYS A 118 -22.19 -0.25 -12.54
CA LYS A 118 -23.51 -0.89 -12.54
C LYS A 118 -24.40 -0.27 -13.61
N ASN A 119 -25.38 -1.05 -14.08
CA ASN A 119 -26.39 -0.62 -15.05
C ASN A 119 -25.77 -0.13 -16.37
N VAL A 120 -24.74 -0.82 -16.85
CA VAL A 120 -23.89 -0.37 -17.98
C VAL A 120 -24.61 -0.50 -19.31
N SER A 121 -25.38 -1.56 -19.54
CA SER A 121 -26.15 -1.77 -20.78
C SER A 121 -27.16 -0.64 -21.02
N ASN A 122 -27.62 0.01 -19.95
CA ASN A 122 -28.57 1.12 -19.96
C ASN A 122 -27.93 2.50 -20.17
N MET A 123 -26.60 2.60 -20.22
CA MET A 123 -25.93 3.89 -20.50
C MET A 123 -26.38 4.43 -21.85
N LYS A 124 -26.71 5.71 -21.96
CA LYS A 124 -27.04 6.32 -23.25
C LYS A 124 -25.78 6.70 -24.03
N GLU A 125 -25.93 6.91 -25.33
CA GLU A 125 -24.84 7.49 -26.12
C GLU A 125 -24.42 8.84 -25.52
N ASN A 126 -23.10 9.06 -25.40
CA ASN A 126 -22.46 10.21 -24.78
C ASN A 126 -22.63 10.30 -23.24
N GLU A 127 -23.05 9.21 -22.59
CA GLU A 127 -23.08 9.11 -21.12
C GLU A 127 -21.73 8.63 -20.57
N TYR A 128 -21.34 9.14 -19.41
CA TYR A 128 -20.20 8.63 -18.65
C TYR A 128 -20.61 8.16 -17.26
N ARG A 129 -19.81 7.25 -16.70
CA ARG A 129 -19.87 6.81 -15.31
C ARG A 129 -18.51 6.99 -14.68
N LEU A 130 -18.51 7.32 -13.39
CA LEU A 130 -17.30 7.60 -12.60
C LEU A 130 -17.22 6.59 -11.47
N SER A 131 -15.99 6.18 -11.13
CA SER A 131 -15.75 5.58 -9.81
C SER A 131 -15.69 6.66 -8.74
N GLU A 132 -15.78 6.23 -7.48
CA GLU A 132 -15.41 7.07 -6.35
C GLU A 132 -13.91 7.46 -6.44
N PRO A 133 -13.53 8.65 -5.95
CA PRO A 133 -12.14 9.04 -5.80
C PRO A 133 -11.40 8.20 -4.76
N GLU A 134 -10.16 7.82 -5.06
CA GLU A 134 -9.24 7.17 -4.12
C GLU A 134 -7.93 7.96 -4.06
N GLU A 135 -7.47 8.25 -2.83
CA GLU A 135 -6.23 8.99 -2.59
C GLU A 135 -5.03 8.05 -2.54
N HIS A 136 -4.02 8.37 -3.34
CA HIS A 136 -2.72 7.71 -3.35
C HIS A 136 -1.60 8.74 -3.49
N TYR A 137 -0.64 8.70 -2.57
CA TYR A 137 0.56 9.54 -2.56
C TYR A 137 0.26 11.05 -2.59
N GLY A 138 -0.81 11.47 -1.90
CA GLY A 138 -1.25 12.86 -1.79
C GLY A 138 -2.09 13.34 -2.98
N VAL A 139 -2.50 12.43 -3.87
CA VAL A 139 -3.28 12.76 -5.07
C VAL A 139 -4.52 11.88 -5.15
N GLU A 140 -5.66 12.48 -5.45
CA GLU A 140 -6.90 11.76 -5.70
C GLU A 140 -7.02 11.32 -7.16
N TRP A 141 -7.42 10.06 -7.36
CA TRP A 141 -7.57 9.44 -8.66
C TRP A 141 -8.96 8.83 -8.78
N ARG A 142 -9.50 8.77 -10.00
CA ARG A 142 -10.75 8.02 -10.27
C ARG A 142 -10.81 7.50 -11.69
N MET A 143 -11.63 6.49 -11.88
CA MET A 143 -11.90 5.85 -13.16
C MET A 143 -13.09 6.54 -13.85
N LEU A 144 -13.06 6.61 -15.17
CA LEU A 144 -14.18 7.08 -15.99
C LEU A 144 -14.39 6.15 -17.17
N VAL A 145 -15.63 5.68 -17.34
CA VAL A 145 -16.05 4.98 -18.56
C VAL A 145 -17.07 5.84 -19.30
N TYR A 146 -16.97 5.91 -20.63
CA TYR A 146 -17.80 6.76 -21.46
C TYR A 146 -18.30 6.00 -22.68
N ARG A 147 -19.63 5.99 -22.88
CA ARG A 147 -20.27 5.34 -24.02
C ARG A 147 -20.30 6.28 -25.21
N THR A 148 -19.76 5.83 -26.33
CA THR A 148 -20.05 6.37 -27.67
C THR A 148 -21.04 5.45 -28.39
N LYS A 149 -21.42 5.81 -29.62
CA LYS A 149 -22.30 4.98 -30.45
C LYS A 149 -21.79 3.54 -30.62
N GLU A 150 -20.50 3.38 -30.87
CA GLU A 150 -19.91 2.09 -31.25
C GLU A 150 -19.01 1.47 -30.17
N GLN A 151 -18.54 2.27 -29.21
CA GLN A 151 -17.45 1.86 -28.31
C GLN A 151 -17.63 2.40 -26.90
N LEU A 152 -17.10 1.66 -25.92
CA LEU A 152 -16.81 2.17 -24.59
C LEU A 152 -15.37 2.72 -24.56
N LYS A 153 -15.22 3.96 -24.10
CA LYS A 153 -13.92 4.55 -23.78
C LYS A 153 -13.65 4.42 -22.29
N PHE A 154 -12.39 4.24 -21.90
CA PHE A 154 -12.00 4.02 -20.51
C PHE A 154 -10.79 4.89 -20.14
N TYR A 155 -10.91 5.63 -19.04
CA TYR A 155 -9.98 6.68 -18.64
C TYR A 155 -9.61 6.60 -17.16
N LEU A 156 -8.39 7.04 -16.86
CA LEU A 156 -7.92 7.46 -15.55
C LEU A 156 -7.95 8.98 -15.43
N ASN A 157 -8.57 9.50 -14.37
CA ASN A 157 -8.58 10.92 -14.04
C ASN A 157 -7.68 11.20 -12.83
N CYS A 158 -6.85 12.23 -12.94
CA CYS A 158 -6.11 12.84 -11.84
C CYS A 158 -6.88 14.07 -11.34
N LEU A 159 -7.17 14.12 -10.03
CA LEU A 159 -7.96 15.19 -9.42
C LEU A 159 -7.10 16.19 -8.64
N LYS A 160 -5.80 16.26 -8.93
CA LYS A 160 -4.90 17.27 -8.34
C LYS A 160 -5.41 18.69 -8.63
N SER A 161 -5.33 19.56 -7.60
CA SER A 161 -5.76 20.96 -7.69
C SER A 161 -4.99 21.73 -8.78
N MET A 162 -5.69 22.70 -9.39
CA MET A 162 -5.11 23.61 -10.39
C MET A 162 -4.36 24.81 -9.81
N ASP A 163 -4.38 24.97 -8.48
CA ASP A 163 -3.72 26.10 -7.79
C ASP A 163 -2.19 25.98 -7.82
N THR A 164 -1.68 24.75 -7.95
CA THR A 164 -0.26 24.48 -8.20
C THR A 164 -0.01 24.59 -9.70
N VAL A 165 0.77 25.58 -10.14
CA VAL A 165 0.86 25.94 -11.58
C VAL A 165 1.69 24.93 -12.39
N ASN A 166 2.66 24.25 -11.76
CA ASN A 166 3.72 23.51 -12.46
C ASN A 166 3.84 22.02 -12.10
N TRP A 167 2.79 21.42 -11.53
CA TRP A 167 2.88 20.02 -11.15
C TRP A 167 2.84 19.07 -12.36
N ARG A 168 3.60 17.98 -12.27
CA ARG A 168 3.61 16.89 -13.26
C ARG A 168 3.68 15.54 -12.56
N ILE A 169 2.97 14.55 -13.10
CA ILE A 169 2.99 13.16 -12.63
C ILE A 169 3.17 12.24 -13.84
N GLU A 170 4.37 11.70 -14.01
CA GLU A 170 4.63 10.67 -15.00
C GLU A 170 4.16 9.33 -14.47
N THR A 171 3.35 8.61 -15.26
CA THR A 171 2.78 7.33 -14.87
C THR A 171 2.92 6.30 -15.97
N GLN A 172 3.15 5.04 -15.58
CA GLN A 172 2.82 3.87 -16.37
C GLN A 172 1.49 3.30 -15.86
N ARG A 173 0.58 2.99 -16.77
CA ARG A 173 -0.79 2.60 -16.45
C ARG A 173 -1.17 1.37 -17.24
N LYS A 174 -1.84 0.42 -16.58
CA LYS A 174 -2.44 -0.77 -17.20
C LYS A 174 -3.93 -0.79 -16.88
N HIS A 175 -4.74 -0.52 -17.90
CA HIS A 175 -6.19 -0.59 -17.81
C HIS A 175 -6.64 -2.01 -18.11
N VAL A 176 -7.55 -2.54 -17.30
CA VAL A 176 -8.04 -3.90 -17.39
C VAL A 176 -9.56 -3.90 -17.30
N LEU A 177 -10.23 -4.51 -18.27
CA LEU A 177 -11.61 -4.97 -18.10
C LEU A 177 -11.58 -6.45 -17.78
N VAL A 178 -12.22 -6.82 -16.67
CA VAL A 178 -12.20 -8.19 -16.15
C VAL A 178 -13.41 -8.94 -16.69
N SER A 179 -13.18 -10.16 -17.20
CA SER A 179 -14.25 -11.07 -17.60
C SER A 179 -14.03 -12.45 -16.98
N ASN A 180 -15.13 -13.14 -16.66
CA ASN A 180 -15.12 -14.55 -16.30
C ASN A 180 -15.51 -15.47 -17.48
N ARG A 181 -15.76 -14.89 -18.67
CA ARG A 181 -16.18 -15.60 -19.89
C ARG A 181 -15.06 -15.68 -20.93
N VAL A 182 -14.25 -14.63 -21.00
CA VAL A 182 -13.14 -14.48 -21.95
C VAL A 182 -11.90 -13.98 -21.21
N GLU A 183 -10.76 -13.95 -21.89
CA GLU A 183 -9.56 -13.31 -21.36
C GLU A 183 -9.81 -11.82 -21.07
N ASN A 184 -9.18 -11.34 -20.00
CA ASN A 184 -9.26 -9.94 -19.61
C ASN A 184 -8.74 -9.04 -20.74
N LYS A 185 -9.45 -7.95 -21.01
CA LYS A 185 -8.99 -6.98 -22.00
C LYS A 185 -8.06 -5.99 -21.33
N VAL A 186 -6.83 -5.92 -21.85
CA VAL A 186 -5.74 -5.15 -21.26
C VAL A 186 -5.26 -4.09 -22.26
N MET A 187 -4.91 -2.91 -21.74
CA MET A 187 -4.11 -1.94 -22.48
C MET A 187 -3.14 -1.23 -21.54
N GLU A 188 -1.89 -1.08 -21.98
CA GLU A 188 -0.84 -0.41 -21.23
C GLU A 188 -0.42 0.89 -21.92
N SER A 189 -0.08 1.92 -21.14
CA SER A 189 0.48 3.16 -21.66
C SER A 189 1.32 3.88 -20.62
N ILE A 190 2.20 4.74 -21.10
CA ILE A 190 2.89 5.74 -20.29
C ILE A 190 2.30 7.10 -20.62
N GLY A 191 2.24 8.01 -19.66
CA GLY A 191 1.92 9.40 -19.94
C GLY A 191 1.95 10.27 -18.70
N ILE A 192 1.86 11.57 -18.96
CA ILE A 192 2.07 12.61 -17.95
C ILE A 192 0.74 13.26 -17.63
N PHE A 193 0.39 13.31 -16.35
CA PHE A 193 -0.67 14.17 -15.86
C PHE A 193 -0.10 15.52 -15.47
N ASP A 194 -0.79 16.57 -15.87
CA ASP A 194 -0.50 17.95 -15.48
C ASP A 194 -1.80 18.77 -15.54
N LYS A 195 -1.69 20.10 -15.42
CA LYS A 195 -2.85 21.00 -15.46
C LYS A 195 -3.65 20.91 -16.76
N GLU A 196 -3.00 20.63 -17.88
CA GLU A 196 -3.62 20.57 -19.21
C GLU A 196 -4.19 19.16 -19.49
N SER A 197 -3.51 18.12 -18.99
CA SER A 197 -3.78 16.71 -19.28
C SER A 197 -4.15 15.93 -18.02
N ARG A 198 -5.31 16.25 -17.43
CA ARG A 198 -5.80 15.60 -16.17
C ARG A 198 -6.54 14.28 -16.39
N SER A 199 -6.77 13.87 -17.63
CA SER A 199 -7.51 12.66 -17.98
C SER A 199 -6.81 11.94 -19.11
N TRP A 200 -6.51 10.66 -18.90
CA TRP A 200 -5.87 9.82 -19.89
C TRP A 200 -6.68 8.55 -20.10
N GLY A 201 -7.00 8.26 -21.35
CA GLY A 201 -7.78 7.09 -21.73
C GLY A 201 -8.01 7.03 -23.24
N TRP A 202 -8.68 5.99 -23.69
CA TRP A 202 -8.83 5.69 -25.11
C TRP A 202 -10.13 4.92 -25.36
N PRO A 203 -10.57 4.85 -26.63
CA PRO A 203 -11.49 3.81 -27.06
C PRO A 203 -10.99 2.44 -26.67
N PHE A 204 -11.72 1.77 -25.79
CA PHE A 204 -11.23 0.57 -25.14
C PHE A 204 -11.78 -0.68 -25.80
N ILE A 205 -13.09 -0.74 -26.05
CA ILE A 205 -13.77 -1.93 -26.55
C ILE A 205 -15.03 -1.56 -27.34
N ALA A 206 -15.35 -2.35 -28.37
CA ALA A 206 -16.61 -2.23 -29.09
C ALA A 206 -17.79 -2.56 -28.16
N TRP A 207 -18.89 -1.83 -28.31
CA TRP A 207 -20.01 -1.89 -27.38
C TRP A 207 -20.70 -3.26 -27.37
N ASP A 208 -20.87 -3.86 -28.55
CA ASP A 208 -21.45 -5.19 -28.74
C ASP A 208 -20.59 -6.30 -28.09
N VAL A 209 -19.27 -6.21 -28.23
CA VAL A 209 -18.32 -7.14 -27.58
C VAL A 209 -18.36 -6.97 -26.06
N LEU A 210 -18.41 -5.73 -25.57
CA LEU A 210 -18.54 -5.44 -24.13
C LEU A 210 -19.81 -6.09 -23.56
N GLU A 211 -20.97 -5.85 -24.18
CA GLU A 211 -22.26 -6.37 -23.72
C GLU A 211 -22.27 -7.90 -23.65
N LYS A 212 -21.68 -8.55 -24.65
CA LYS A 212 -21.66 -10.01 -24.74
C LYS A 212 -20.65 -10.65 -23.78
N ASP A 213 -19.44 -10.13 -23.74
CA ASP A 213 -18.29 -10.85 -23.18
C ASP A 213 -17.81 -10.30 -21.83
N PHE A 214 -18.13 -9.05 -21.48
CA PHE A 214 -17.61 -8.37 -20.26
C PHE A 214 -18.68 -7.96 -19.25
N LEU A 215 -19.97 -7.97 -19.61
CA LEU A 215 -21.06 -7.69 -18.66
C LEU A 215 -21.57 -8.98 -17.99
N VAL A 216 -21.54 -9.01 -16.66
CA VAL A 216 -22.16 -10.04 -15.82
C VAL A 216 -23.17 -9.36 -14.91
N ASP A 217 -24.44 -9.77 -14.97
CA ASP A 217 -25.54 -9.12 -14.21
C ASP A 217 -25.59 -7.59 -14.38
N ASP A 218 -25.37 -7.12 -15.62
CA ASP A 218 -25.28 -5.70 -16.00
C ASP A 218 -24.24 -4.89 -15.20
N GLN A 219 -23.16 -5.58 -14.81
CA GLN A 219 -22.01 -5.02 -14.12
C GLN A 219 -20.73 -5.20 -14.94
N LEU A 220 -19.94 -4.13 -14.98
CA LEU A 220 -18.61 -4.11 -15.61
C LEU A 220 -17.55 -3.93 -14.53
N THR A 221 -16.73 -4.96 -14.34
CA THR A 221 -15.57 -4.90 -13.44
C THR A 221 -14.36 -4.35 -14.18
N ALA A 222 -13.78 -3.30 -13.64
CA ALA A 222 -12.63 -2.62 -14.22
C ALA A 222 -11.53 -2.41 -13.17
N GLU A 223 -10.28 -2.47 -13.63
CA GLU A 223 -9.10 -2.14 -12.83
C GLU A 223 -8.19 -1.19 -13.61
N ILE A 224 -7.52 -0.28 -12.91
CA ILE A 224 -6.38 0.47 -13.45
C ILE A 224 -5.23 0.33 -12.48
N HIS A 225 -4.19 -0.34 -12.93
CA HIS A 225 -2.93 -0.44 -12.20
C HIS A 225 -2.10 0.79 -12.58
N VAL A 226 -1.59 1.51 -11.60
CA VAL A 226 -0.85 2.75 -11.79
C VAL A 226 0.48 2.65 -11.09
N LYS A 227 1.55 2.90 -11.83
CA LYS A 227 2.89 3.13 -11.31
C LYS A 227 3.29 4.57 -11.58
N ILE A 228 3.48 5.36 -10.55
CA ILE A 228 4.04 6.70 -10.65
C ILE A 228 5.56 6.55 -10.77
N LYS A 229 6.13 7.12 -11.85
CA LYS A 229 7.57 7.06 -12.15
C LYS A 229 8.32 8.28 -11.61
N LYS A 230 7.72 9.45 -11.76
CA LYS A 230 8.26 10.74 -11.34
C LYS A 230 7.11 11.68 -11.01
N THR A 231 7.25 12.42 -9.93
CA THR A 231 6.42 13.56 -9.57
C THR A 231 7.28 14.79 -9.47
N THR A 232 6.68 15.93 -9.80
CA THR A 232 7.33 17.23 -9.69
C THR A 232 6.30 18.24 -9.22
N GLY A 233 6.60 18.98 -8.16
CA GLY A 233 5.77 20.07 -7.66
C GLY A 233 4.38 19.62 -7.20
N ILE A 234 4.22 18.35 -6.81
CA ILE A 234 2.92 17.86 -6.31
C ILE A 234 2.69 18.25 -4.85
N TYR A 235 3.77 18.44 -4.09
CA TYR A 235 3.77 18.86 -2.69
C TYR A 235 3.92 20.38 -2.57
N LYS A 236 4.08 20.85 -1.33
CA LYS A 236 4.38 22.24 -1.02
C LYS A 236 5.81 22.58 -1.44
N ASP A 237 6.14 23.87 -1.40
CA ASP A 237 7.49 24.35 -1.66
C ASP A 237 8.50 23.69 -0.71
N ASN A 238 9.71 23.44 -1.22
CA ASN A 238 10.80 22.87 -0.45
C ASN A 238 11.09 23.74 0.79
N LEU A 239 11.16 23.10 1.94
CA LEU A 239 11.47 23.73 3.22
C LEU A 239 12.98 23.94 3.40
N ARG A 240 13.80 23.17 2.66
CA ARG A 240 15.26 23.22 2.76
C ARG A 240 15.94 22.91 1.43
N SER A 241 17.03 23.62 1.12
CA SER A 241 17.85 23.32 -0.06
C SER A 241 18.80 22.15 0.20
N PHE A 242 18.91 21.28 -0.80
CA PHE A 242 19.92 20.21 -0.92
C PHE A 242 20.55 20.20 -2.32
N ASP A 243 20.45 21.30 -3.06
CA ASP A 243 21.01 21.46 -4.40
C ASP A 243 22.51 21.81 -4.34
N GLU A 244 23.07 22.21 -5.49
CA GLU A 244 24.49 22.55 -5.65
C GLU A 244 24.99 23.64 -4.68
N THR A 245 24.08 24.48 -4.14
CA THR A 245 24.46 25.48 -3.13
C THR A 245 24.94 24.87 -1.82
N MET A 246 24.64 23.59 -1.58
CA MET A 246 25.06 22.84 -0.40
C MET A 246 26.34 22.02 -0.59
N GLU A 247 27.01 22.13 -1.75
CA GLU A 247 28.19 21.34 -2.08
C GLU A 247 29.31 21.48 -1.04
N GLU A 248 29.60 22.69 -0.57
CA GLU A 248 30.66 22.93 0.41
C GLU A 248 30.40 22.29 1.80
N PHE A 249 29.16 21.91 2.07
CA PHE A 249 28.72 21.29 3.33
C PHE A 249 28.40 19.80 3.19
N SER A 250 28.78 19.18 2.07
CA SER A 250 28.39 17.83 1.70
C SER A 250 29.59 16.96 1.39
N ASP A 251 29.48 15.65 1.65
CA ASP A 251 30.54 14.66 1.39
C ASP A 251 30.11 13.58 0.39
N VAL A 252 28.88 13.69 -0.14
CA VAL A 252 28.32 12.85 -1.20
C VAL A 252 27.19 13.57 -1.94
N VAL A 253 27.05 13.22 -3.22
CA VAL A 253 25.89 13.56 -4.05
C VAL A 253 25.05 12.32 -4.28
N LEU A 254 23.77 12.38 -3.95
CA LEU A 254 22.80 11.34 -4.27
C LEU A 254 21.96 11.79 -5.45
N VAL A 255 21.84 10.96 -6.47
CA VAL A 255 21.03 11.26 -7.67
C VAL A 255 19.75 10.45 -7.61
N VAL A 256 18.60 11.11 -7.52
CA VAL A 256 17.28 10.48 -7.54
C VAL A 256 16.54 11.00 -8.77
N ASN A 257 16.07 10.08 -9.62
CA ASN A 257 15.64 10.42 -10.97
C ASN A 257 16.78 11.17 -11.72
N GLU A 258 16.68 12.49 -11.84
CA GLU A 258 17.68 13.37 -12.48
C GLU A 258 18.13 14.49 -11.52
N ASP A 259 17.60 14.50 -10.29
CA ASP A 259 17.82 15.55 -9.31
C ASP A 259 18.98 15.16 -8.38
N LYS A 260 19.88 16.13 -8.13
CA LYS A 260 21.07 15.95 -7.30
C LYS A 260 20.82 16.48 -5.89
N PHE A 261 21.16 15.64 -4.91
CA PHE A 261 21.03 15.93 -3.49
C PHE A 261 22.41 15.88 -2.82
N TYR A 262 22.88 17.04 -2.38
CA TYR A 262 24.15 17.23 -1.68
C TYR A 262 23.92 17.03 -0.18
N VAL A 263 24.47 15.95 0.37
CA VAL A 263 24.17 15.47 1.73
C VAL A 263 25.42 14.94 2.46
N LEU A 264 25.22 14.56 3.73
CA LEU A 264 26.25 13.99 4.59
C LEU A 264 26.09 12.48 4.79
N LYS A 265 27.08 11.67 4.36
CA LYS A 265 27.12 10.21 4.46
C LYS A 265 26.88 9.74 5.89
N LEU A 266 27.66 10.26 6.84
CA LEU A 266 27.58 9.83 8.24
C LEU A 266 26.25 10.21 8.89
N TYR A 267 25.65 11.33 8.47
CA TYR A 267 24.36 11.76 8.99
C TYR A 267 23.25 10.81 8.56
N LEU A 268 23.15 10.52 7.26
CA LEU A 268 22.17 9.56 6.75
C LEU A 268 22.40 8.15 7.30
N ALA A 269 23.66 7.70 7.38
CA ALA A 269 24.02 6.40 7.96
C ALA A 269 23.64 6.28 9.45
N ALA A 270 23.63 7.37 10.21
CA ALA A 270 23.20 7.37 11.60
C ALA A 270 21.67 7.14 11.74
N HIS A 271 20.89 7.53 10.74
CA HIS A 271 19.44 7.42 10.74
C HIS A 271 18.89 6.19 10.01
N SER A 272 19.70 5.56 9.15
CA SER A 272 19.27 4.51 8.24
C SER A 272 20.32 3.39 8.12
N PRO A 273 20.00 2.14 8.53
CA PRO A 273 20.87 0.99 8.28
C PRO A 273 21.15 0.75 6.79
N TYR A 274 20.20 1.09 5.90
CA TYR A 274 20.42 1.07 4.46
C TYR A 274 21.57 2.00 4.06
N PHE A 275 21.51 3.28 4.43
CA PHE A 275 22.58 4.24 4.12
C PHE A 275 23.88 3.91 4.84
N LYS A 276 23.82 3.33 6.04
CA LYS A 276 25.00 2.81 6.72
C LYS A 276 25.68 1.72 5.90
N ALA A 277 24.92 0.76 5.36
CA ALA A 277 25.46 -0.29 4.50
C ALA A 277 25.99 0.29 3.18
N LEU A 278 25.25 1.22 2.56
CA LEU A 278 25.64 1.86 1.30
C LEU A 278 26.96 2.63 1.41
N PHE A 279 27.12 3.45 2.46
CA PHE A 279 28.26 4.36 2.60
C PHE A 279 29.43 3.79 3.39
N LEU A 280 29.17 2.96 4.41
CA LEU A 280 30.21 2.41 5.29
C LEU A 280 30.45 0.92 5.07
N GLY A 281 29.71 0.29 4.15
CA GLY A 281 29.96 -1.07 3.72
C GLY A 281 31.15 -1.17 2.75
N ASN A 282 31.61 -2.40 2.53
CA ASN A 282 32.71 -2.73 1.63
C ASN A 282 32.23 -2.89 0.17
N PHE A 283 31.38 -1.99 -0.32
CA PHE A 283 30.85 -2.00 -1.69
C PHE A 283 31.60 -1.00 -2.58
N ASN A 284 31.54 -1.17 -3.90
CA ASN A 284 32.16 -0.22 -4.82
C ASN A 284 31.56 1.20 -4.70
N ASP A 285 30.28 1.29 -4.34
CA ASP A 285 29.58 2.57 -4.22
C ASP A 285 30.04 3.40 -3.01
N SER A 286 30.58 2.78 -1.95
CA SER A 286 31.05 3.55 -0.77
C SER A 286 32.20 4.52 -1.10
N LYS A 287 32.94 4.23 -2.19
CA LYS A 287 34.04 5.05 -2.70
C LYS A 287 33.62 6.13 -3.69
N LYS A 288 32.37 6.11 -4.18
CA LYS A 288 31.88 7.09 -5.14
C LYS A 288 31.55 8.42 -4.43
N SER A 289 31.76 9.51 -5.16
CA SER A 289 31.33 10.86 -4.78
C SER A 289 29.89 11.14 -5.21
N GLU A 290 29.41 10.46 -6.25
CA GLU A 290 28.05 10.54 -6.76
C GLU A 290 27.43 9.13 -6.85
N ILE A 291 26.24 8.95 -6.27
CA ILE A 291 25.56 7.65 -6.18
C ILE A 291 24.10 7.79 -6.64
N LYS A 292 23.73 7.01 -7.65
CA LYS A 292 22.35 6.95 -8.16
C LYS A 292 21.48 6.06 -7.28
N LEU A 293 20.31 6.56 -6.90
CA LEU A 293 19.29 5.83 -6.16
C LEU A 293 18.11 5.55 -7.09
N THR A 294 17.58 4.33 -7.03
CA THR A 294 16.49 3.87 -7.90
C THR A 294 15.28 3.43 -7.09
N GLY A 295 14.08 3.57 -7.67
CA GLY A 295 12.85 3.07 -7.06
C GLY A 295 12.16 4.06 -6.13
N ILE A 296 12.76 5.24 -5.93
CA ILE A 296 12.14 6.37 -5.23
C ILE A 296 12.04 7.59 -6.13
N ASP A 297 11.14 8.48 -5.75
CA ASP A 297 10.85 9.74 -6.42
C ASP A 297 11.59 10.90 -5.74
N ALA A 298 12.07 11.87 -6.53
CA ALA A 298 12.86 12.99 -6.03
C ALA A 298 12.08 13.91 -5.08
N ASP A 299 10.81 14.21 -5.36
CA ASP A 299 9.95 15.01 -4.47
C ASP A 299 9.78 14.30 -3.10
N ASP A 300 9.57 12.98 -3.09
CA ASP A 300 9.52 12.20 -1.84
C ASP A 300 10.86 12.22 -1.09
N PHE A 301 11.97 12.10 -1.81
CA PHE A 301 13.30 12.08 -1.21
C PHE A 301 13.67 13.44 -0.62
N GLN A 302 13.30 14.55 -1.28
CA GLN A 302 13.39 15.90 -0.76
C GLN A 302 12.68 16.02 0.59
N ASN A 303 11.39 15.62 0.67
CA ASN A 303 10.63 15.63 1.91
C ASN A 303 11.23 14.73 3.00
N TYR A 304 11.80 13.59 2.61
CA TYR A 304 12.49 12.68 3.54
C TYR A 304 13.72 13.33 4.16
N LEU A 305 14.54 14.01 3.35
CA LEU A 305 15.70 14.75 3.87
C LEU A 305 15.26 15.90 4.77
N GLU A 306 14.26 16.68 4.37
CA GLU A 306 13.67 17.74 5.21
C GLU A 306 13.23 17.21 6.58
N LEU A 307 12.55 16.04 6.60
CA LEU A 307 12.13 15.38 7.83
C LEU A 307 13.31 14.98 8.73
N LEU A 308 14.39 14.45 8.14
CA LEU A 308 15.59 14.08 8.89
C LEU A 308 16.26 15.31 9.51
N TYR A 309 16.41 16.38 8.72
CA TYR A 309 17.02 17.63 9.14
C TYR A 309 16.14 18.48 10.08
N GLY A 310 14.93 18.00 10.40
CA GLY A 310 14.09 18.55 11.47
C GLY A 310 12.97 19.48 10.99
N GLU A 311 12.77 19.61 9.69
CA GLU A 311 11.68 20.41 9.12
C GLU A 311 10.32 19.72 9.31
N SER A 312 9.26 20.52 9.22
CA SER A 312 7.87 20.06 9.36
C SER A 312 7.32 19.49 8.04
N ALA A 313 8.00 18.47 7.51
CA ALA A 313 7.71 17.90 6.19
C ALA A 313 6.49 16.95 6.16
N ILE A 314 5.97 16.50 7.32
CA ILE A 314 4.84 15.55 7.37
C ILE A 314 3.50 16.29 7.33
N ASP A 315 2.66 15.97 6.34
CA ASP A 315 1.27 16.39 6.28
C ASP A 315 0.35 15.37 5.56
N GLU A 316 -0.89 15.75 5.26
CA GLU A 316 -1.89 14.90 4.59
C GLU A 316 -1.45 14.41 3.21
N PHE A 317 -0.55 15.12 2.55
CA PHE A 317 -0.11 14.84 1.18
C PHE A 317 1.21 14.06 1.17
N THR A 318 2.15 14.42 2.03
CA THR A 318 3.52 13.85 2.04
C THR A 318 3.65 12.55 2.83
N VAL A 319 2.77 12.31 3.82
CA VAL A 319 2.94 11.19 4.78
C VAL A 319 3.06 9.81 4.12
N GLU A 320 2.33 9.54 3.03
CA GLU A 320 2.42 8.24 2.36
C GLU A 320 3.73 8.06 1.58
N GLY A 321 4.24 9.13 0.97
CA GLY A 321 5.56 9.14 0.32
C GLY A 321 6.67 8.98 1.35
N LEU A 322 6.59 9.70 2.47
CA LEU A 322 7.56 9.59 3.57
C LEU A 322 7.61 8.19 4.19
N LEU A 323 6.45 7.54 4.35
CA LEU A 323 6.38 6.14 4.78
C LEU A 323 7.03 5.19 3.77
N LEU A 324 6.80 5.41 2.47
CA LEU A 324 7.44 4.63 1.41
C LEU A 324 8.97 4.75 1.45
N VAL A 325 9.51 5.97 1.54
CA VAL A 325 10.96 6.20 1.64
C VAL A 325 11.51 5.59 2.93
N GLY A 326 10.82 5.83 4.05
CA GLY A 326 11.24 5.36 5.37
C GLY A 326 11.29 3.85 5.48
N ASP A 327 10.35 3.13 4.85
CA ASP A 327 10.35 1.66 4.78
C ASP A 327 11.47 1.16 3.85
N MET A 328 11.60 1.78 2.67
CA MET A 328 12.61 1.40 1.68
C MET A 328 14.04 1.52 2.20
N TYR A 329 14.33 2.63 2.90
CA TYR A 329 15.64 2.92 3.46
C TYR A 329 15.76 2.58 4.94
N ASP A 330 14.83 1.82 5.50
CA ASP A 330 14.87 1.37 6.90
C ASP A 330 15.18 2.54 7.86
N THR A 331 14.26 3.48 7.98
CA THR A 331 14.42 4.69 8.81
C THR A 331 13.36 4.70 9.92
N PRO A 332 13.57 3.99 11.05
CA PRO A 332 12.57 3.83 12.09
C PRO A 332 12.06 5.15 12.67
N MET A 333 12.92 6.18 12.71
CA MET A 333 12.50 7.51 13.16
C MET A 333 11.41 8.10 12.25
N ALA A 334 11.57 7.98 10.93
CA ALA A 334 10.65 8.54 9.95
C ALA A 334 9.30 7.83 10.02
N ILE A 335 9.32 6.49 10.08
CA ILE A 335 8.13 5.66 10.28
C ILE A 335 7.37 6.07 11.55
N ARG A 336 8.08 6.19 12.67
CA ARG A 336 7.47 6.58 13.96
C ARG A 336 6.84 7.97 13.92
N LYS A 337 7.50 8.97 13.32
CA LYS A 337 6.92 10.33 13.21
C LYS A 337 5.69 10.34 12.30
N CYS A 338 5.72 9.62 11.18
CA CYS A 338 4.57 9.49 10.28
C CYS A 338 3.38 8.79 10.98
N GLU A 339 3.64 7.71 11.72
CA GLU A 339 2.61 7.01 12.49
C GLU A 339 1.96 7.93 13.54
N GLN A 340 2.77 8.72 14.25
CA GLN A 340 2.27 9.69 15.23
C GLN A 340 1.37 10.75 14.59
N PHE A 341 1.73 11.28 13.42
CA PHE A 341 0.88 12.20 12.67
C PHE A 341 -0.44 11.54 12.27
N LEU A 342 -0.41 10.30 11.75
CA LEU A 342 -1.61 9.57 11.35
C LEU A 342 -2.56 9.31 12.53
N LEU A 343 -2.01 9.07 13.71
CA LEU A 343 -2.77 8.86 14.94
C LEU A 343 -3.40 10.14 15.48
N LYS A 344 -2.68 11.27 15.44
CA LYS A 344 -3.05 12.47 16.21
C LYS A 344 -3.64 13.60 15.39
N GLU A 345 -3.21 13.75 14.14
CA GLU A 345 -3.42 14.96 13.34
C GLU A 345 -4.14 14.66 12.03
N SER A 346 -3.90 13.50 11.42
CA SER A 346 -4.44 13.18 10.10
C SER A 346 -5.96 13.00 10.10
N LYS A 347 -6.59 13.57 9.07
CA LYS A 347 -8.01 13.48 8.72
C LYS A 347 -8.31 12.39 7.70
N LYS A 348 -7.32 11.57 7.31
CA LYS A 348 -7.53 10.42 6.41
C LYS A 348 -8.62 9.50 6.96
N SER A 349 -9.38 8.90 6.05
CA SER A 349 -10.43 7.95 6.39
C SER A 349 -9.87 6.73 7.13
N LEU A 350 -10.72 6.07 7.94
CA LEU A 350 -10.36 4.84 8.62
C LEU A 350 -9.83 3.78 7.65
N LYS A 351 -10.47 3.64 6.48
CA LYS A 351 -10.04 2.75 5.39
C LYS A 351 -8.59 3.05 4.98
N LYS A 352 -8.26 4.32 4.69
CA LYS A 352 -6.92 4.70 4.26
C LYS A 352 -5.87 4.53 5.36
N LYS A 353 -6.19 4.91 6.60
CA LYS A 353 -5.29 4.71 7.76
C LYS A 353 -5.00 3.22 7.97
N LEU A 354 -6.01 2.38 7.90
CA LEU A 354 -5.85 0.93 8.05
C LEU A 354 -4.98 0.36 6.91
N GLN A 355 -5.28 0.70 5.65
CA GLN A 355 -4.46 0.29 4.49
C GLN A 355 -2.99 0.68 4.66
N MET A 356 -2.72 1.93 5.04
CA MET A 356 -1.34 2.41 5.27
C MET A 356 -0.68 1.68 6.45
N SER A 357 -1.43 1.45 7.54
CA SER A 357 -0.90 0.74 8.71
C SER A 357 -0.47 -0.68 8.40
N MET A 358 -1.20 -1.36 7.52
CA MET A 358 -0.89 -2.72 7.11
C MET A 358 0.27 -2.74 6.11
N LYS A 359 0.27 -1.82 5.14
CA LYS A 359 1.31 -1.71 4.11
C LYS A 359 2.69 -1.40 4.68
N TYR A 360 2.76 -0.53 5.69
CA TYR A 360 4.02 -0.06 6.30
C TYR A 360 4.22 -0.57 7.73
N HIS A 361 3.48 -1.61 8.15
CA HIS A 361 3.61 -2.26 9.46
C HIS A 361 3.53 -1.30 10.67
N LEU A 362 2.59 -0.33 10.63
CA LEU A 362 2.37 0.67 11.68
C LEU A 362 1.48 0.08 12.79
N GLU A 363 2.10 -0.62 13.75
CA GLU A 363 1.40 -1.40 14.77
C GLU A 363 0.44 -0.58 15.64
N ALA A 364 0.83 0.62 16.08
CA ALA A 364 0.01 1.44 16.95
C ALA A 364 -1.20 2.01 16.20
N LEU A 365 -0.98 2.44 14.95
CA LEU A 365 -2.06 2.88 14.07
C LEU A 365 -3.02 1.74 13.73
N ASN A 366 -2.50 0.56 13.37
CA ASN A 366 -3.30 -0.63 13.07
C ASN A 366 -4.18 -0.99 14.27
N LYS A 367 -3.60 -1.06 15.48
CA LYS A 367 -4.32 -1.33 16.72
C LYS A 367 -5.41 -0.29 17.00
N GLN A 368 -5.17 0.99 16.71
CA GLN A 368 -6.16 2.05 16.88
C GLN A 368 -7.30 1.88 15.87
N CYS A 369 -6.99 1.68 14.58
CA CYS A 369 -8.00 1.45 13.55
C CYS A 369 -8.90 0.26 13.88
N ARG A 370 -8.34 -0.83 14.41
CA ARG A 370 -9.11 -2.02 14.82
C ARG A 370 -10.14 -1.73 15.90
N LYS A 371 -9.83 -0.88 16.88
CA LYS A 371 -10.78 -0.50 17.94
C LYS A 371 -11.97 0.30 17.43
N GLU A 372 -11.83 0.94 16.26
CA GLU A 372 -12.88 1.73 15.63
C GLU A 372 -13.83 0.85 14.79
N ILE A 373 -13.40 -0.35 14.39
CA ILE A 373 -14.23 -1.32 13.66
C ILE A 373 -15.06 -2.11 14.68
N LYS A 374 -16.38 -1.85 14.72
CA LYS A 374 -17.27 -2.42 15.74
C LYS A 374 -18.42 -3.23 15.17
N SER A 375 -18.59 -3.22 13.85
CA SER A 375 -19.71 -3.88 13.18
C SER A 375 -19.30 -4.47 11.83
N VAL A 376 -20.14 -5.37 11.32
CA VAL A 376 -20.00 -5.92 9.95
C VAL A 376 -20.06 -4.80 8.90
N ALA A 377 -20.81 -3.73 9.16
CA ALA A 377 -20.86 -2.57 8.28
C ALA A 377 -19.52 -1.83 8.22
N ASP A 378 -18.86 -1.67 9.37
CA ASP A 378 -17.53 -1.04 9.44
C ASP A 378 -16.50 -1.87 8.68
N ILE A 379 -16.52 -3.21 8.84
CA ILE A 379 -15.67 -4.12 8.06
C ILE A 379 -15.88 -3.90 6.56
N LYS A 380 -17.14 -3.92 6.10
CA LYS A 380 -17.46 -3.68 4.69
C LYS A 380 -16.97 -2.32 4.19
N SER A 381 -16.91 -1.31 5.05
CA SER A 381 -16.45 0.04 4.68
C SER A 381 -14.94 0.15 4.51
N VAL A 382 -14.16 -0.71 5.17
CA VAL A 382 -12.69 -0.68 5.14
C VAL A 382 -12.08 -1.77 4.24
N LEU A 383 -12.85 -2.81 3.90
CA LEU A 383 -12.41 -3.83 2.95
C LEU A 383 -12.24 -3.23 1.54
N PRO A 384 -11.26 -3.73 0.76
CA PRO A 384 -11.20 -3.47 -0.67
C PRO A 384 -12.40 -4.11 -1.37
N GLY A 385 -12.70 -3.65 -2.59
CA GLY A 385 -13.83 -4.17 -3.38
C GLY A 385 -13.73 -5.67 -3.64
N ASP A 386 -12.52 -6.23 -3.71
CA ASP A 386 -12.25 -7.66 -3.79
C ASP A 386 -11.32 -8.11 -2.66
N ILE A 387 -11.81 -9.02 -1.82
CA ILE A 387 -11.05 -9.57 -0.68
C ILE A 387 -9.80 -10.33 -1.10
N ARG A 388 -9.75 -10.81 -2.35
CA ARG A 388 -8.58 -11.52 -2.90
C ARG A 388 -7.37 -10.59 -3.11
N ASP A 389 -7.60 -9.28 -3.06
CA ASP A 389 -6.54 -8.27 -3.15
C ASP A 389 -5.83 -8.03 -1.82
N LEU A 390 -6.36 -8.58 -0.74
CA LEU A 390 -5.71 -8.53 0.56
C LEU A 390 -4.55 -9.52 0.58
N ASP A 391 -3.38 -9.06 1.02
CA ASP A 391 -2.31 -9.98 1.40
C ASP A 391 -2.85 -11.02 2.40
N PRO A 392 -2.45 -12.30 2.32
CA PRO A 392 -2.97 -13.33 3.21
C PRO A 392 -2.88 -12.99 4.71
N SER A 393 -1.86 -12.25 5.18
CA SER A 393 -1.88 -11.81 6.59
C SER A 393 -2.90 -10.74 6.84
N ILE A 394 -3.06 -9.80 5.91
CA ILE A 394 -4.06 -8.75 5.98
C ILE A 394 -5.46 -9.37 6.03
N MET A 395 -5.72 -10.42 5.25
CA MET A 395 -6.97 -11.17 5.30
C MET A 395 -7.19 -11.88 6.65
N ALA A 396 -6.16 -12.52 7.20
CA ALA A 396 -6.22 -13.12 8.53
C ALA A 396 -6.55 -12.09 9.61
N GLU A 397 -5.92 -10.91 9.54
CA GLU A 397 -6.19 -9.79 10.43
C GLU A 397 -7.66 -9.33 10.37
N PHE A 398 -8.25 -9.22 9.17
CA PHE A 398 -9.66 -8.90 9.01
C PHE A 398 -10.60 -9.98 9.54
N LEU A 399 -10.25 -11.25 9.37
CA LEU A 399 -11.03 -12.35 9.90
C LEU A 399 -11.04 -12.34 11.44
N GLU A 400 -9.90 -12.07 12.08
CA GLU A 400 -9.83 -11.89 13.53
C GLU A 400 -10.71 -10.74 14.00
N ILE A 401 -10.70 -9.60 13.30
CA ILE A 401 -11.59 -8.48 13.61
C ILE A 401 -13.05 -8.92 13.49
N ALA A 402 -13.43 -9.60 12.41
CA ALA A 402 -14.79 -10.10 12.19
C ALA A 402 -15.26 -11.04 13.31
N LEU A 403 -14.39 -11.94 13.76
CA LEU A 403 -14.68 -12.88 14.85
C LEU A 403 -14.76 -12.21 16.22
N SER A 404 -14.17 -11.02 16.38
CA SER A 404 -14.21 -10.26 17.63
C SER A 404 -15.47 -9.39 17.80
N ILE A 405 -16.26 -9.23 16.74
CA ILE A 405 -17.52 -8.49 16.77
C ILE A 405 -18.61 -9.42 17.30
N GLN A 406 -19.15 -9.08 18.48
CA GLN A 406 -20.25 -9.80 19.13
C GLN A 406 -21.61 -9.39 18.59
#